data_AF-A0A1F7Y033-F1
#
_entry.id   AF-A0A1F7Y033-F1
#
_cell.length_a   1.000
_cell.length_b   1.000
_cell.length_c   1.000
_cell.angle_alpha   90.00
_cell.angle_beta   90.00
_cell.angle_gamma   90.00
#
_symmetry.space_group_name_H-M   'P 1'
#
loop_
_entity.id
_entity.type
_entity.pdbx_description
1 polymer ?
#
loop_
_entity_poly.entity_id
_entity_poly.type
_entity_poly.pdbx_seq_one_letter_code
_entity_poly.pdbx_strand_id
1 'polypeptide(L)' 'MREIKIKELFTTDEVFLSASNKEVMPVIMIDDKVVGNGKPGEITKKIMSEFRKFIDSGKW' A
#
# COMPACT_ATOMS: atom_id res chain seq x y z
N MET A 1 1.79 14.11 13.09
CA MET A 1 1.49 12.66 12.95
C MET A 1 0.14 12.43 13.63
N ARG A 2 -0.79 11.70 12.99
CA ARG A 2 -2.11 11.41 13.56
C ARG A 2 -2.11 10.00 14.14
N GLU A 3 -2.78 9.81 15.27
CA GLU A 3 -3.03 8.47 15.81
C GLU A 3 -4.00 7.70 14.90
N ILE A 4 -3.65 6.46 14.56
CA ILE A 4 -4.46 5.56 13.73
C ILE A 4 -4.97 4.44 14.65
N LYS A 5 -6.29 4.30 14.77
CA LYS A 5 -6.90 3.20 15.53
C LYS A 5 -6.94 1.95 14.67
N ILE A 6 -6.77 0.78 15.29
CA ILE A 6 -6.86 -0.53 14.60
C ILE A 6 -8.18 -0.67 13.82
N LYS A 7 -9.29 -0.15 14.38
CA LYS A 7 -10.60 -0.19 13.72
C LYS A 7 -10.62 0.50 12.34
N GLU A 8 -9.79 1.52 12.13
CA GLU A 8 -9.69 2.24 10.86
C GLU A 8 -9.08 1.36 9.76
N LEU A 9 -8.17 0.44 10.12
CA LEU A 9 -7.57 -0.50 9.16
C LEU A 9 -8.62 -1.39 8.50
N PHE A 10 -9.65 -1.78 9.26
CA PHE A 10 -10.72 -2.66 8.78
C PHE A 10 -11.80 -1.95 7.96
N THR A 11 -11.78 -0.62 7.90
CA THR A 11 -12.71 0.20 7.10
C THR A 11 -12.01 0.95 5.98
N THR A 12 -10.72 0.71 5.78
CA THR A 12 -9.92 1.40 4.77
C THR A 12 -10.07 0.70 3.41
N ASP A 13 -10.09 1.48 2.33
CA ASP A 13 -10.21 0.97 0.96
C ASP A 13 -8.92 0.28 0.47
N GLU A 14 -7.76 0.79 0.88
CA GLU A 14 -6.44 0.31 0.44
C GLU A 14 -5.38 0.37 1.55
N VAL A 15 -4.53 -0.66 1.65
CA VAL A 15 -3.38 -0.69 2.56
C VAL A 15 -2.15 -1.19 1.81
N PHE A 16 -0.99 -0.60 2.07
CA PHE A 16 0.30 -1.07 1.56
C PHE A 16 1.40 -0.93 2.62
N LEU A 17 2.45 -1.72 2.46
CA LEU A 17 3.70 -1.61 3.22
C LEU A 17 4.78 -1.03 2.32
N SER A 18 5.72 -0.30 2.91
CA SER A 18 6.96 0.07 2.23
C SER A 18 8.18 -0.38 3.03
N ALA A 19 9.20 -0.85 2.33
CA ALA A 19 10.48 -1.24 2.91
C ALA A 19 11.57 -1.13 1.85
N SER A 20 12.81 -0.82 2.25
CA SER A 20 13.93 -0.65 1.31
C SER A 20 14.16 -1.87 0.41
N ASN A 21 13.86 -3.08 0.89
CA ASN A 21 13.97 -4.33 0.14
C ASN A 21 12.67 -4.80 -0.53
N LYS A 22 11.54 -4.12 -0.30
CA LYS A 22 10.22 -4.51 -0.84
C LYS A 22 9.49 -3.40 -1.60
N GLU A 23 10.13 -2.24 -1.77
CA GLU A 23 9.56 -1.07 -2.44
C GLU A 23 8.20 -0.68 -1.83
N VAL A 24 7.12 -0.82 -2.61
CA VAL A 24 5.72 -0.62 -2.21
C VAL A 24 4.95 -1.93 -2.45
N MET A 25 4.45 -2.55 -1.38
CA MET A 25 3.83 -3.86 -1.39
C MET A 25 2.35 -3.76 -0.95
N PRO A 26 1.37 -4.12 -1.80
CA PRO A 26 -0.05 -4.06 -1.43
C PRO A 26 -0.40 -5.09 -0.37
N VAL A 27 -1.32 -4.74 0.53
CA VAL A 27 -1.90 -5.62 1.55
C VAL A 27 -3.39 -5.79 1.24
N ILE A 28 -3.77 -7.00 0.83
CA ILE A 28 -5.16 -7.33 0.46
C ILE A 28 -5.93 -8.01 1.61
N MET A 29 -5.24 -8.36 2.70
CA MET A 29 -5.82 -9.06 3.84
C MET A 29 -5.05 -8.72 5.11
N ILE A 30 -5.77 -8.46 6.20
CA ILE A 30 -5.24 -8.23 7.55
C ILE A 30 -5.98 -9.19 8.48
N ASP A 31 -5.23 -10.06 9.15
CA ASP A 31 -5.77 -11.22 9.85
C ASP A 31 -6.72 -12.01 8.92
N ASP A 32 -7.97 -12.24 9.33
CA ASP A 32 -8.99 -12.93 8.54
C ASP A 32 -9.90 -11.99 7.74
N LYS A 33 -9.51 -10.72 7.58
CA LYS A 33 -10.34 -9.69 6.92
C LYS A 33 -9.72 -9.23 5.61
N VAL A 34 -10.50 -9.32 4.54
CA VAL A 34 -10.16 -8.79 3.23
C VAL A 34 -10.21 -7.26 3.28
N VAL A 35 -9.16 -6.62 2.76
CA VAL A 35 -9.10 -5.16 2.56
C VAL A 35 -9.75 -4.83 1.22
N GLY A 36 -10.67 -3.87 1.20
CA GLY A 36 -11.42 -3.47 0.01
C GLY A 36 -12.09 -4.67 -0.68
N ASN A 37 -11.66 -4.99 -1.90
CA ASN A 37 -12.18 -6.09 -2.72
C ASN A 37 -11.21 -7.28 -2.88
N GLY A 38 -10.16 -7.35 -2.05
CA GLY A 38 -9.15 -8.41 -2.12
C GLY A 38 -8.18 -8.27 -3.29
N LYS A 39 -8.11 -7.09 -3.91
CA LYS A 39 -7.15 -6.75 -4.97
C LYS A 39 -6.40 -5.47 -4.59
N PRO A 40 -5.17 -5.26 -5.08
CA PRO A 40 -4.51 -3.97 -4.96
C PRO A 40 -5.40 -2.87 -5.55
N GLY A 41 -5.65 -1.81 -4.79
CA GLY A 41 -6.44 -0.69 -5.24
C GLY A 41 -5.68 0.24 -6.19
N GLU A 42 -6.40 1.19 -6.78
CA GLU A 42 -5.88 2.04 -7.85
C GLU A 42 -4.84 3.03 -7.35
N ILE A 43 -4.97 3.53 -6.11
CA ILE A 43 -3.98 4.44 -5.53
C ILE A 43 -2.67 3.69 -5.26
N THR A 44 -2.76 2.49 -4.70
CA THR A 44 -1.61 1.63 -4.41
C THR A 44 -0.88 1.25 -5.70
N LYS A 45 -1.61 0.83 -6.75
CA LYS A 45 -1.02 0.56 -8.07
C LYS A 45 -0.32 1.78 -8.65
N LYS A 46 -0.93 2.96 -8.53
CA LYS A 46 -0.33 4.22 -9.00
C LYS A 46 0.98 4.51 -8.25
N ILE A 47 0.99 4.39 -6.92
CA ILE A 47 2.19 4.59 -6.10
C ILE A 47 3.29 3.59 -6.50
N MET A 48 2.96 2.31 -6.67
CA MET A 48 3.91 1.29 -7.14
C MET A 48 4.54 1.66 -8.48
N SER A 49 3.71 2.06 -9.45
CA SER A 49 4.18 2.51 -10.78
C SER A 49 5.09 3.74 -10.68
N GLU A 50 4.68 4.77 -9.95
CA GLU A 50 5.46 6.00 -9.84
C GLU A 50 6.76 5.80 -9.06
N PHE A 51 6.74 4.98 -8.01
CA PHE A 51 7.96 4.61 -7.30
C PHE A 51 8.93 3.87 -8.23
N ARG A 52 8.43 2.92 -9.03
CA ARG A 52 9.28 2.19 -9.98
C ARG A 52 9.91 3.11 -11.03
N LYS A 53 9.12 4.01 -11.61
CA LYS A 53 9.62 5.05 -12.54
C LYS A 53 10.67 5.94 -11.90
N PHE A 54 10.48 6.32 -10.63
CA PHE A 54 11.44 7.13 -9.90
C PHE A 54 12.79 6.42 -9.77
N ILE A 55 12.79 5.16 -9.34
CA ILE A 55 14.01 4.34 -9.24
C ILE A 55 14.66 4.14 -10.62
N ASP A 56 13.88 3.80 -11.64
CA ASP A 56 14.37 3.58 -13.00
C ASP A 56 14.95 4.86 -13.64
N SER A 57 14.49 6.04 -13.19
CA SER A 57 15.00 7.33 -13.68
C SER A 57 16.41 7.68 -13.17
N GLY A 58 16.93 6.96 -12.17
CA GLY A 58 18.23 7.23 -11.56
C GLY A 58 18.33 8.57 -10.82
N LYS A 59 17.20 9.23 -10.53
CA LYS A 59 17.12 10.55 -9.86
C LYS A 59 17.13 10.46 -8.32
N TRP A 60 17.75 9.42 -7.76
CA TRP A 60 17.85 9.21 -6.32
C TRP A 60 19.19 9.71 -5.77
#